data_AF-A0A3G3GLM2-F1
#
_entry.id   AF-A0A3G3GLM2-F1
#
_cell.length_a   1.000
_cell.length_b   1.000
_cell.length_c   1.000
_cell.angle_alpha   90.00
_cell.angle_beta   90.00
_cell.angle_gamma   90.00
#
_symmetry.space_group_name_H-M   'P 1'
#
loop_
_entity.id
_entity.type
_entity.pdbx_description
1 polymer ?
#
loop_
_entity_poly.entity_id
_entity_poly.type
_entity_poly.pdbx_seq_one_letter_code
_entity_poly.pdbx_strand_id
1 'polypeptide(L)' 'MEKDIQRKYKTLKAKHELTDADIASWFGYTSPVAFTTSSAKKRITKGLVAFYEKVTKEEL' A
#
# COMPACT_ATOMS: atom_id res chain seq x y z
N MET A 1 11.68 -6.79 -9.69
CA MET A 1 10.51 -5.92 -9.95
C MET A 1 9.36 -6.15 -8.96
N GLU A 2 8.68 -7.30 -8.94
CA GLU A 2 7.54 -7.51 -8.01
C GLU A 2 7.98 -7.61 -6.53
N LYS A 3 9.16 -8.21 -6.27
CA LYS A 3 9.79 -8.24 -4.94
C LYS A 3 10.13 -6.84 -4.41
N ASP A 4 10.51 -5.91 -5.28
CA ASP A 4 10.90 -4.55 -4.90
C ASP A 4 9.69 -3.72 -4.45
N ILE A 5 8.56 -3.85 -5.15
CA ILE A 5 7.29 -3.20 -4.79
C ILE A 5 6.84 -3.66 -3.39
N GLN A 6 6.91 -4.96 -3.10
CA GLN A 6 6.52 -5.47 -1.77
C GLN A 6 7.43 -4.97 -0.65
N ARG A 7 8.75 -4.88 -0.90
CA ARG A 7 9.70 -4.31 0.05
C ARG A 7 9.37 -2.83 0.32
N LYS A 8 9.21 -2.03 -0.73
CA LYS A 8 8.86 -0.60 -0.61
C LYS A 8 7.54 -0.39 0.12
N TYR A 9 6.54 -1.19 -0.19
CA TYR A 9 5.25 -1.16 0.50
C TYR A 9 5.37 -1.46 1.99
N LYS A 10 6.16 -2.49 2.37
CA LYS A 10 6.43 -2.79 3.79
C LYS A 10 7.14 -1.62 4.48
N THR A 11 8.13 -1.02 3.83
CA THR A 11 8.83 0.16 4.36
C THR A 11 7.89 1.35 4.55
N LEU A 12 7.01 1.62 3.57
CA LEU A 12 6.01 2.68 3.64
C LEU A 12 5.05 2.46 4.80
N LYS A 13 4.53 1.23 4.95
CA LYS A 13 3.67 0.86 6.08
C LYS A 13 4.37 1.07 7.42
N ALA A 14 5.62 0.63 7.54
CA ALA A 14 6.38 0.79 8.77
C ALA A 14 6.67 2.27 9.09
N LYS A 15 7.04 3.08 8.08
CA LYS A 15 7.36 4.50 8.24
C LYS A 15 6.16 5.33 8.73
N HIS A 16 4.96 4.98 8.26
CA HIS A 16 3.73 5.70 8.56
C HIS A 16 2.82 4.94 9.55
N GLU A 17 3.34 3.90 10.19
CA GLU A 17 2.61 3.04 11.14
C GLU A 17 1.27 2.51 10.60
N LEU A 18 1.18 2.33 9.27
CA LEU A 18 -0.04 1.89 8.61
C LEU A 18 -0.27 0.40 8.77
N THR A 19 -1.50 0.05 9.12
CA THR A 19 -1.97 -1.33 9.19
C THR A 19 -2.67 -1.75 7.90
N ASP A 20 -2.91 -3.05 7.73
CA ASP A 20 -3.79 -3.50 6.63
C ASP A 20 -5.26 -3.08 6.85
N ALA A 21 -5.64 -2.72 8.08
CA ALA A 21 -6.97 -2.20 8.40
C ALA A 21 -7.17 -0.77 7.87
N ASP A 22 -6.16 0.09 8.04
CA ASP A 22 -6.20 1.47 7.54
C ASP A 22 -6.33 1.47 6.02
N ILE A 23 -5.50 0.65 5.36
CA ILE A 23 -5.50 0.53 3.90
C ILE A 23 -6.81 -0.12 3.44
N ALA A 24 -7.31 -1.14 4.12
CA ALA A 24 -8.62 -1.71 3.82
C ALA A 24 -9.73 -0.64 3.87
N SER A 25 -9.72 0.21 4.90
CA SER A 25 -10.68 1.30 5.09
C SER A 25 -10.63 2.32 3.94
N TRP A 26 -9.43 2.77 3.53
CA TRP A 26 -9.27 3.73 2.43
C TRP A 26 -9.85 3.25 1.10
N PHE A 27 -9.82 1.95 0.87
CA PHE A 27 -10.32 1.33 -0.36
C PHE A 27 -11.71 0.67 -0.19
N GLY A 28 -12.40 0.95 0.92
CA GLY A 28 -13.79 0.51 1.15
C GLY A 28 -13.97 -0.99 1.40
N TYR A 29 -12.92 -1.69 1.86
CA TYR A 29 -13.03 -3.09 2.26
C TYR A 29 -13.69 -3.22 3.63
N THR A 30 -14.57 -4.22 3.77
CA THR A 30 -15.28 -4.51 5.01
C THR A 30 -14.37 -5.00 6.14
N SER A 31 -13.22 -5.58 5.80
CA SER A 31 -12.24 -6.04 6.78
C SER A 31 -10.81 -6.10 6.20
N PRO A 32 -9.77 -6.13 7.06
CA PRO A 32 -8.39 -6.34 6.62
C PRO A 32 -8.21 -7.69 5.91
N VAL A 33 -8.98 -8.70 6.31
CA VAL A 33 -8.94 -10.04 5.70
C VAL A 33 -9.47 -9.99 4.27
N ALA A 34 -10.56 -9.28 4.03
CA ALA A 34 -11.12 -9.08 2.69
C ALA A 34 -10.13 -8.36 1.77
N PHE A 35 -9.41 -7.36 2.28
CA PHE A 35 -8.33 -6.71 1.54
C PHE A 35 -7.16 -7.67 1.25
N THR A 36 -6.68 -8.40 2.26
CA THR A 36 -5.47 -9.23 2.12
C THR A 36 -5.63 -10.41 1.17
N THR A 37 -6.87 -10.91 1.01
CA THR A 37 -7.24 -11.99 0.08
C THR A 37 -7.73 -11.49 -1.29
N SER A 38 -7.98 -10.18 -1.42
CA SER A 38 -8.44 -9.58 -2.68
C SER A 38 -7.39 -9.68 -3.80
N SER A 39 -7.85 -10.04 -5.00
CA SER A 39 -7.05 -9.99 -6.23
C SER A 39 -6.57 -8.57 -6.55
N ALA A 40 -7.28 -7.55 -6.06
CA ALA A 40 -6.91 -6.14 -6.26
C ALA A 40 -5.75 -5.68 -5.37
N LYS A 41 -5.40 -6.43 -4.30
CA LYS A 41 -4.31 -6.08 -3.37
C LYS A 41 -3.02 -5.73 -4.10
N LYS A 42 -2.61 -6.55 -5.07
CA LYS A 42 -1.40 -6.31 -5.87
C LYS A 42 -1.42 -4.95 -6.58
N ARG A 43 -2.56 -4.59 -7.17
CA ARG A 43 -2.75 -3.31 -7.88
C ARG A 43 -2.73 -2.13 -6.91
N ILE A 44 -3.43 -2.26 -5.78
CA ILE A 44 -3.48 -1.24 -4.72
C ILE A 44 -2.07 -1.01 -4.15
N THR A 45 -1.36 -2.06 -3.78
CA THR A 45 0.02 -1.98 -3.28
C THR A 45 0.96 -1.29 -4.28
N LYS A 46 0.87 -1.65 -5.57
CA LYS A 46 1.66 -0.98 -6.62
C LYS A 46 1.31 0.50 -6.76
N GLY A 47 0.02 0.82 -6.74
CA GLY A 47 -0.49 2.19 -6.83
C GLY A 47 -0.05 3.06 -5.65
N LEU A 48 -0.15 2.55 -4.42
CA LEU A 48 0.28 3.25 -3.20
C LEU A 48 1.78 3.58 -3.24
N VAL A 49 2.61 2.61 -3.64
CA VAL A 49 4.06 2.84 -3.79
C VAL A 49 4.34 3.90 -4.85
N ALA A 50 3.71 3.81 -6.02
CA ALA A 50 3.90 4.78 -7.10
C ALA A 50 3.41 6.18 -6.73
N PHE A 51 2.28 6.28 -6.04
CA PHE A 51 1.75 7.54 -5.54
C PHE A 51 2.70 8.19 -4.55
N TYR A 52 3.15 7.45 -3.54
CA TYR A 52 4.09 7.95 -2.54
C TYR A 52 5.40 8.39 -3.18
N GLU A 53 5.96 7.59 -4.11
CA GLU A 53 7.17 7.97 -4.84
C GLU A 53 7.00 9.25 -5.66
N LYS A 54 5.79 9.53 -6.16
CA LYS A 54 5.49 10.77 -6.89
C LYS A 54 5.43 11.97 -5.95
N VAL A 55 4.65 11.85 -4.87
CA VAL A 55 4.45 12.93 -3.90
C VAL A 55 5.76 13.29 -3.19
N THR A 56 6.56 12.30 -2.78
CA THR A 56 7.84 12.58 -2.10
C THR A 56 8.98 12.96 -3.04
N LYS A 57 8.84 12.75 -4.36
CA LYS A 57 9.78 13.30 -5.35
C LYS A 57 9.47 14.75 -5.70
N GLU A 58 8.25 15.22 -5.49
CA GLU A 58 7.90 16.64 -5.60
C GLU A 58 8.33 17.45 -4.35
N GLU A 59 8.72 16.78 -3.26
CA GLU A 59 9.25 17.38 -2.03
C GLU A 59 10.76 17.14 -1.79
N LEU A 60 11.52 16.71 -2.81
CA LEU A 60 12.98 16.52 -2.75
C LEU A 60 13.72 17.31 -3.82
#